data_AF-A0A0D8LBA7-F1
#
_entry.id   AF-A0A0D8LBA7-F1
#
_cell.length_a   1.000
_cell.length_b   1.000
_cell.length_c   1.000
_cell.angle_alpha   90.00
_cell.angle_beta   90.00
_cell.angle_gamma   90.00
#
_symmetry.space_group_name_H-M   'P 1'
#
loop_
_entity.id
_entity.type
_entity.pdbx_description
1 polymer ?
#
loop_
_entity_poly.entity_id
_entity_poly.type
_entity_poly.pdbx_seq_one_letter_code
_entity_poly.pdbx_strand_id
1 'polypeptide(L)'
;MRATAELIDITSRLQSEDINRSLAGVKSYKNNGMSFSERTEKLTEAGALRTTVFFKNKQDNPDNSELTGFIEYMRLSDKRMLDMIFFLAELGNKERKYADLTKEEKQQLIIAINKIKSLTALMPKNISYPI
;
A
#
# COMPACT_ATOMS: atom_id res chain seq x y z
N MET A 1 49.28 -2.80 16.14
CA MET A 1 48.47 -3.40 15.06
C MET A 1 47.53 -4.54 15.50
N ARG A 2 47.73 -5.20 16.66
CA ARG A 2 46.83 -6.28 17.13
C ARG A 2 45.43 -5.80 17.59
N ALA A 3 45.35 -4.71 18.36
CA ALA A 3 44.10 -4.22 18.92
C ALA A 3 43.08 -3.71 17.88
N THR A 4 43.55 -3.19 16.74
CA THR A 4 42.68 -2.71 15.66
C THR A 4 42.00 -3.85 14.90
N ALA A 5 42.67 -5.00 14.76
CA ALA A 5 42.10 -6.17 14.10
C ALA A 5 41.03 -6.85 14.96
N GLU A 6 41.21 -6.90 16.28
CA GLU A 6 40.23 -7.45 17.23
C GLU A 6 38.96 -6.58 17.29
N LEU A 7 39.09 -5.25 17.24
CA LEU A 7 37.94 -4.34 17.19
C LEU A 7 37.14 -4.49 15.88
N ILE A 8 37.82 -4.71 14.74
CA ILE A 8 37.16 -4.96 13.46
C ILE A 8 36.43 -6.31 13.47
N ASP A 9 37.03 -7.36 14.03
CA ASP A 9 36.41 -8.69 14.18
C ASP A 9 35.16 -8.62 15.08
N ILE A 10 35.26 -7.98 16.26
CA ILE A 10 34.12 -7.78 17.17
C ILE A 10 32.99 -7.01 16.49
N THR A 11 33.30 -5.92 15.77
CA THR A 11 32.28 -5.12 15.08
C THR A 11 31.60 -5.91 13.96
N SER A 12 32.35 -6.73 13.21
CA SER A 12 31.80 -7.59 12.16
C SER A 12 30.94 -8.75 12.71
N ARG A 13 31.30 -9.29 13.88
CA ARG A 13 30.51 -10.32 14.59
C ARG A 13 29.21 -9.75 15.17
N LEU A 14 29.26 -8.54 15.74
CA LEU A 14 28.07 -7.84 16.24
C LEU A 14 27.09 -7.53 15.09
N GLN A 15 27.58 -7.03 13.96
CA GLN A 15 26.74 -6.79 12.78
C GLN A 15 26.14 -8.09 12.21
N SER A 16 26.91 -9.17 12.15
CA SER A 16 26.44 -10.43 11.57
C SER A 16 25.47 -11.20 12.47
N GLU A 17 25.67 -11.22 13.79
CA GLU A 17 24.73 -11.89 14.70
C GLU A 17 23.39 -11.14 14.79
N ASP A 18 23.40 -9.81 14.85
CA ASP A 18 22.17 -9.02 14.92
C ASP A 18 21.36 -9.07 13.61
N ILE A 19 22.04 -9.06 12.45
CA ILE A 19 21.39 -9.27 11.15
C ILE A 19 20.82 -10.70 11.05
N ASN A 20 21.54 -11.72 11.51
CA ASN A 20 21.06 -13.09 11.48
C ASN A 20 19.89 -13.34 12.43
N ARG A 21 19.88 -12.71 13.61
CA ARG A 21 18.74 -12.74 14.56
C ARG A 21 17.52 -12.00 13.98
N SER A 22 17.72 -10.84 13.34
CA SER A 22 16.63 -10.11 12.69
C SER A 22 16.04 -10.90 11.51
N LEU A 23 16.87 -11.56 10.71
CA LEU A 23 16.45 -12.42 9.62
C LEU A 23 15.75 -13.71 10.10
N ALA A 24 16.11 -14.25 11.28
CA ALA A 24 15.46 -15.42 11.84
C ALA A 24 13.96 -15.19 12.12
N GLY A 25 13.59 -13.99 12.59
CA GLY A 25 12.19 -13.57 12.73
C GLY A 25 11.49 -13.41 11.38
N VAL A 26 12.18 -12.83 10.39
CA VAL A 26 11.67 -12.65 9.02
C VAL A 26 11.47 -13.99 8.28
N LYS A 27 12.27 -15.02 8.55
CA LYS A 27 12.14 -16.37 7.97
C LYS A 27 10.80 -17.05 8.27
N SER A 28 10.10 -16.63 9.33
CA SER A 28 8.74 -17.12 9.64
C SER A 28 7.69 -16.64 8.64
N TYR A 29 7.95 -15.52 7.96
CA TYR A 29 7.11 -15.00 6.88
C TYR A 29 7.53 -15.63 5.55
N LYS A 30 6.70 -16.53 5.01
CA LYS A 30 6.94 -17.12 3.69
C LYS A 30 6.76 -16.05 2.60
N ASN A 31 7.88 -15.63 2.03
CA ASN A 31 7.92 -14.73 0.88
C ASN A 31 8.52 -15.47 -0.33
N ASN A 32 7.90 -15.35 -1.49
CA ASN A 32 8.28 -16.07 -2.71
C ASN A 32 9.45 -15.41 -3.47
N GLY A 33 10.33 -14.70 -2.76
CA GLY A 33 11.52 -14.04 -3.32
C GLY A 33 11.35 -12.60 -3.81
N MET A 34 10.14 -12.05 -3.91
CA MET A 34 9.91 -10.63 -4.26
C MET A 34 9.76 -9.77 -3.01
N SER A 35 10.34 -8.57 -2.98
CA SER A 35 10.17 -7.62 -1.88
C SER A 35 8.69 -7.23 -1.69
N PHE A 36 8.37 -6.71 -0.50
CA PHE A 36 7.02 -6.22 -0.20
C PHE A 36 6.57 -5.09 -1.16
N SER A 37 7.50 -4.20 -1.52
CA SER A 37 7.25 -3.12 -2.48
C SER A 37 6.89 -3.67 -3.86
N GLU A 38 7.70 -4.57 -4.41
CA GLU A 38 7.47 -5.17 -5.73
C GLU A 38 6.14 -5.93 -5.79
N ARG A 39 5.77 -6.63 -4.71
CA ARG A 39 4.48 -7.33 -4.63
C ARG A 39 3.31 -6.35 -4.60
N THR A 40 3.44 -5.25 -3.86
CA THR A 40 2.43 -4.20 -3.79
C THR A 40 2.26 -3.53 -5.14
N GLU A 41 3.37 -3.22 -5.81
CA GLU A 41 3.39 -2.60 -7.13
C GLU A 41 2.71 -3.48 -8.18
N LYS A 42 3.09 -4.76 -8.30
CA LYS A 42 2.46 -5.68 -9.26
C LYS A 42 0.96 -5.88 -9.03
N LEU A 43 0.53 -5.95 -7.78
CA LEU A 43 -0.90 -6.03 -7.45
C LEU A 43 -1.64 -4.72 -7.81
N THR A 44 -0.99 -3.59 -7.56
CA THR A 44 -1.53 -2.26 -7.91
C THR A 44 -1.63 -2.10 -9.43
N GLU A 45 -0.60 -2.47 -10.19
CA GLU A 45 -0.59 -2.45 -11.66
C GLU A 45 -1.68 -3.34 -12.24
N ALA A 46 -1.83 -4.56 -11.72
CA ALA A 46 -2.90 -5.46 -12.14
C ALA A 46 -4.30 -4.86 -11.90
N GLY A 47 -4.49 -4.17 -10.76
CA GLY A 47 -5.72 -3.43 -10.46
C GLY A 47 -5.92 -2.21 -11.38
N ALA A 48 -4.85 -1.47 -11.68
CA ALA A 48 -4.88 -0.33 -12.57
C ALA A 48 -5.24 -0.74 -14.00
N LEU A 49 -4.67 -1.84 -14.52
CA LEU A 49 -5.01 -2.37 -15.85
C LEU A 49 -6.50 -2.73 -15.97
N ARG A 50 -7.09 -3.35 -14.95
CA ARG A 50 -8.53 -3.63 -14.89
C ARG A 50 -9.35 -2.34 -14.92
N THR A 51 -8.87 -1.31 -14.23
CA THR A 51 -9.49 0.02 -14.22
C THR A 51 -9.41 0.63 -15.61
N THR A 52 -8.24 0.67 -16.25
CA THR A 52 -8.09 1.18 -17.62
C THR A 52 -9.03 0.49 -18.60
N VAL A 53 -9.15 -0.84 -18.52
CA VAL A 53 -10.10 -1.61 -19.36
C VAL A 53 -11.55 -1.21 -19.08
N PHE A 54 -11.95 -1.04 -17.81
CA PHE A 54 -13.30 -0.60 -17.44
C PHE A 54 -13.65 0.79 -18.00
N PHE A 55 -12.66 1.67 -18.14
CA PHE A 55 -12.82 3.04 -18.66
C PHE A 55 -12.65 3.15 -20.19
N LYS A 56 -12.08 2.14 -20.87
CA LYS A 56 -11.63 2.21 -22.28
C LYS A 56 -12.72 2.58 -23.29
N ASN A 57 -13.99 2.23 -23.02
CA ASN A 57 -15.13 2.50 -23.91
C ASN A 57 -16.17 3.44 -23.28
N LYS A 58 -15.87 4.04 -22.13
CA LYS A 58 -16.75 4.98 -21.45
C LYS A 58 -16.20 6.39 -21.65
N GLN A 59 -16.64 6.97 -22.77
CA GLN A 59 -16.18 8.28 -23.27
C GLN A 59 -16.48 9.36 -22.23
N ASP A 60 -17.70 9.32 -21.68
CA ASP A 60 -18.17 10.13 -20.56
C ASP A 60 -18.24 9.24 -19.31
N ASN A 61 -17.44 9.57 -18.30
CA ASN A 61 -17.42 9.04 -16.93
C ASN A 61 -18.19 7.72 -16.67
N PRO A 62 -17.51 6.58 -16.42
CA PRO A 62 -18.21 5.37 -16.00
C PRO A 62 -19.16 5.63 -14.84
N ASP A 63 -20.39 5.12 -14.93
CA ASP A 63 -21.23 5.00 -13.76
C ASP A 63 -20.44 4.19 -12.70
N ASN A 64 -20.10 4.89 -11.63
CA ASN A 64 -19.37 4.41 -10.47
C ASN A 64 -20.09 4.89 -9.20
N SER A 65 -21.41 4.72 -9.21
CA SER A 65 -22.32 5.04 -8.12
C SER A 65 -21.91 4.39 -6.80
N GLU A 66 -21.38 3.16 -6.82
CA GLU A 66 -20.85 2.49 -5.63
C GLU A 66 -19.66 3.24 -5.03
N LEU A 67 -18.66 3.62 -5.84
CA LEU A 67 -17.53 4.39 -5.34
C LEU A 67 -17.96 5.77 -4.84
N THR A 68 -18.93 6.38 -5.52
CA THR A 68 -19.53 7.66 -5.08
C THR A 68 -20.13 7.50 -3.69
N GLY A 69 -21.00 6.50 -3.50
CA GLY A 69 -21.63 6.20 -2.22
C GLY A 69 -20.61 5.87 -1.13
N PHE A 70 -19.56 5.12 -1.46
CA PHE A 70 -18.49 4.80 -0.54
C PHE A 70 -17.72 6.03 -0.06
N ILE A 71 -17.35 6.95 -0.96
CA ILE A 71 -16.66 8.20 -0.59
C ILE A 71 -17.54 9.08 0.30
N GLU A 72 -18.83 9.22 -0.02
CA GLU A 72 -19.77 9.97 0.81
C GLU A 72 -20.01 9.30 2.18
N TYR A 73 -20.08 7.97 2.22
CA TYR A 73 -20.18 7.24 3.48
C TYR A 73 -18.93 7.46 4.36
N MET A 74 -17.73 7.34 3.79
CA MET A 74 -16.48 7.55 4.54
C MET A 74 -16.34 8.97 5.08
N ARG A 75 -16.81 9.97 4.32
CA ARG A 75 -16.89 11.36 4.77
C ARG A 75 -17.70 11.51 6.07
N LEU A 76 -18.78 10.74 6.20
CA LEU A 76 -19.66 10.79 7.37
C LEU A 76 -19.19 9.86 8.51
N SER A 77 -18.56 8.74 8.19
CA SER A 77 -18.24 7.69 9.17
C SER A 77 -16.80 7.72 9.69
N ASP A 78 -15.80 7.93 8.82
CA ASP A 78 -14.39 7.92 9.21
C ASP A 78 -13.54 8.75 8.23
N LYS A 79 -13.40 10.04 8.56
CA LYS A 79 -12.62 11.00 7.78
C LYS A 79 -11.16 10.57 7.62
N ARG A 80 -10.57 9.82 8.56
CA ARG A 80 -9.15 9.42 8.49
C ARG A 80 -8.90 8.47 7.32
N MET A 81 -9.83 7.54 7.09
CA MET A 81 -9.75 6.63 5.95
C MET A 81 -9.89 7.39 4.64
N LEU A 82 -10.78 8.38 4.60
CA LEU A 82 -10.96 9.24 3.43
C LEU A 82 -9.72 10.09 3.14
N ASP A 83 -9.14 10.72 4.17
CA ASP A 83 -7.91 11.50 4.06
C ASP A 83 -6.74 10.63 3.55
N MET A 84 -6.63 9.39 4.04
CA MET A 84 -5.63 8.43 3.55
C MET A 84 -5.84 8.10 2.06
N ILE A 85 -7.08 7.89 1.61
CA ILE A 85 -7.38 7.63 0.19
C ILE A 85 -7.00 8.85 -0.67
N PHE A 86 -7.35 10.06 -0.25
CA PHE A 86 -7.03 11.29 -0.99
C PHE A 86 -5.53 11.57 -1.02
N PHE A 87 -4.82 11.29 0.08
CA PHE A 87 -3.37 11.34 0.15
C PHE A 87 -2.71 10.38 -0.83
N LEU A 88 -3.13 9.10 -0.84
CA LEU A 88 -2.59 8.08 -1.75
C LEU A 88 -2.92 8.31 -3.23
N ALA A 89 -3.99 9.08 -3.49
CA ALA A 89 -4.40 9.53 -4.82
C ALA A 89 -3.68 10.81 -5.27
N GLU A 90 -2.85 11.42 -4.41
CA GLU A 90 -2.12 12.66 -4.69
C GLU A 90 -3.03 13.85 -5.01
N LEU A 91 -4.26 13.86 -4.49
CA LEU A 91 -5.28 14.90 -4.76
C LEU A 91 -5.19 16.11 -3.81
N GLY A 92 -4.13 16.18 -2.99
CA GLY A 92 -3.90 17.22 -1.99
C GLY A 92 -4.87 17.17 -0.79
N ASN A 93 -4.75 18.16 0.10
CA ASN A 93 -5.49 18.20 1.38
C ASN A 93 -6.93 18.74 1.27
N LYS A 94 -7.43 18.99 0.06
CA LYS A 94 -8.81 19.47 -0.15
C LYS A 94 -9.70 18.34 -0.60
N GLU A 95 -10.35 17.75 0.38
CA GLU A 95 -11.44 16.81 0.18
C GLU A 95 -12.52 17.45 -0.72
N ARG A 96 -12.89 16.75 -1.79
CA ARG A 96 -13.91 17.18 -2.77
C ARG A 96 -14.99 16.12 -2.87
N LYS A 97 -16.21 16.50 -3.28
CA LYS A 97 -17.24 15.51 -3.59
C LYS A 97 -16.76 14.70 -4.79
N TYR A 98 -17.04 13.40 -4.80
CA TYR A 98 -16.60 12.55 -5.91
C TYR A 98 -17.17 13.02 -7.26
N ALA A 99 -18.39 13.57 -7.26
CA ALA A 99 -19.02 14.14 -8.45
C ALA A 99 -18.21 15.29 -9.08
N ASP A 100 -17.49 16.06 -8.26
CA ASP A 100 -16.74 17.25 -8.68
C ASP A 100 -15.35 16.92 -9.24
N LEU A 101 -14.94 15.65 -9.19
CA LEU A 101 -13.63 15.20 -9.64
C LEU A 101 -13.59 14.98 -11.16
N THR A 102 -12.45 15.30 -11.78
CA THR A 102 -12.21 14.98 -13.19
C THR A 102 -12.13 13.46 -13.39
N LYS A 103 -12.14 13.01 -14.64
CA LYS A 103 -12.00 11.59 -14.98
C LYS A 103 -10.66 11.03 -14.46
N GLU A 104 -9.60 11.80 -14.60
CA GLU A 104 -8.24 11.47 -14.17
C GLU A 104 -8.16 11.37 -12.65
N GLU A 105 -8.76 12.32 -11.94
CA GLU A 105 -8.80 12.31 -10.47
C GLU A 105 -9.61 11.12 -9.93
N LYS A 106 -10.71 10.76 -10.60
CA LYS A 106 -11.48 9.54 -10.27
C LYS A 106 -10.64 8.28 -10.50
N GLN A 107 -9.84 8.23 -11.56
CA GLN A 107 -8.90 7.12 -11.79
C GLN A 107 -7.82 7.05 -10.71
N GLN A 108 -7.27 8.18 -10.28
CA GLN A 108 -6.31 8.24 -9.18
C GLN A 108 -6.90 7.73 -7.86
N LEU A 109 -8.16 8.06 -7.54
CA LEU A 109 -8.85 7.49 -6.37
C LEU A 109 -8.99 5.96 -6.46
N ILE A 110 -9.35 5.44 -7.63
CA ILE A 110 -9.47 3.99 -7.83
C ILE A 110 -8.12 3.30 -7.66
N ILE A 111 -7.04 3.89 -8.19
CA ILE A 111 -5.68 3.41 -8.01
C ILE A 111 -5.30 3.44 -6.52
N ALA A 112 -5.61 4.51 -5.79
CA ALA A 112 -5.35 4.61 -4.35
C ALA A 112 -6.07 3.52 -3.54
N ILE A 113 -7.35 3.27 -3.84
CA ILE A 113 -8.10 2.17 -3.22
C ILE A 113 -7.48 0.82 -3.55
N ASN A 114 -7.01 0.62 -4.78
CA ASN A 114 -6.32 -0.61 -5.18
C ASN A 114 -4.96 -0.77 -4.48
N LYS A 115 -4.23 0.31 -4.21
CA LYS A 115 -3.01 0.28 -3.38
C LYS A 115 -3.34 -0.22 -1.96
N ILE A 116 -4.40 0.31 -1.34
CA ILE A 116 -4.85 -0.15 0.00
C ILE A 116 -5.24 -1.63 -0.03
N LYS A 117 -6.02 -2.06 -1.04
CA LYS A 117 -6.39 -3.48 -1.22
C LYS A 117 -5.17 -4.39 -1.42
N SER A 118 -4.17 -3.92 -2.15
CA SER A 118 -2.92 -4.64 -2.37
C SER A 118 -2.13 -4.78 -1.07
N LEU A 119 -2.00 -3.70 -0.30
CA LEU A 119 -1.32 -3.70 1.00
C LEU A 119 -2.01 -4.66 1.98
N THR A 120 -3.34 -4.56 2.11
CA THR A 120 -4.13 -5.42 3.02
C THR A 120 -4.05 -6.90 2.62
N ALA A 121 -4.00 -7.22 1.32
CA ALA A 121 -3.80 -8.59 0.85
C ALA A 121 -2.43 -9.18 1.22
N LEU A 122 -1.43 -8.32 1.43
CA LEU A 122 -0.06 -8.72 1.81
C LEU A 122 0.14 -8.75 3.33
N MET A 123 -0.74 -8.11 4.10
CA MET A 123 -0.71 -8.18 5.56
C MET A 123 -0.94 -9.61 6.05
N PRO A 124 -0.27 -10.02 7.16
CA PRO A 124 -0.53 -11.31 7.77
C PRO A 124 -2.00 -11.47 8.15
N LYS A 125 -2.62 -12.58 7.76
CA LYS A 125 -4.04 -12.85 8.08
C LYS A 125 -4.25 -13.24 9.54
N ASN A 126 -3.24 -13.86 10.16
CA ASN A 126 -3.28 -14.33 11.52
C ASN A 126 -2.42 -13.40 12.38
N ILE A 127 -3.04 -12.35 12.91
CA ILE A 127 -2.43 -11.47 13.90
C ILE A 127 -3.06 -11.83 15.24
N SER A 128 -2.25 -12.35 16.16
CA SER A 128 -2.70 -12.53 17.55
C SER A 128 -2.87 -11.16 18.17
N TYR A 129 -4.11 -10.69 18.28
CA TYR A 129 -4.42 -9.53 19.10
C TYR A 129 -4.53 -10.00 20.56
N PRO A 130 -3.72 -9.48 21.49
CA PRO A 130 -4.04 -9.64 22.90
C PRO A 130 -5.38 -8.93 23.14
N ILE A 131 -6.37 -9.69 23.61
CA ILE A 131 -7.70 -9.20 24.02
C ILE A 131 -7.59 -8.65 25.43
#